data_AF-A0A958FQE0-F1
#
_entry.id   AF-A0A958FQE0-F1
#
_cell.length_a   1.000
_cell.length_b   1.000
_cell.length_c   1.000
_cell.angle_alpha   90.00
_cell.angle_beta   90.00
_cell.angle_gamma   90.00
#
_symmetry.space_group_name_H-M   'P 1'
#
loop_
_entity.id
_entity.type
_entity.pdbx_description
1 polymer ?
#
loop_
_entity_poly.entity_id
_entity_poly.type
_entity_poly.pdbx_seq_one_letter_code
_entity_poly.pdbx_strand_id
1 'polypeptide(L)'
;EELKAFEISAGQTADQPAAAGENVDTNLREAAYDNSEAFAKAVPFKNAVAFYATGKLPAVAGEWQLPQQLTPALLFAVRDLSQIRHDYPLCLLNDSAKQVAKPLRDIFDALLAAQAVQGDDAERLKRELFRVEAEIKKIVAANKEIELSTAFDTALQIVQKDNHKPKTNSEVIAKHLKAISQTLPANARLLPFSAESQQQLLQETAKRFWQKQSRAMADEAESLCGTLQDILAADQHAGNDTQNEERLQASLGKTGEEELDFGTLSAMINDSRVRETLPEARRLRIQQAVETLISASTSFFDPAVTPAVAYSCDEALAKANANFDNWVDFCKQLHIARLEAANQFNDEKHPALFAAFGAAFLSQSEMELVPPVLLHLSA
;
A
#
# COMPACT_ATOMS: atom_id res chain seq x y z
N GLU A 1 -44.03 53.74 3.17
CA GLU A 1 -43.12 54.60 3.96
C GLU A 1 -41.84 53.83 4.20
N GLU A 2 -40.65 54.22 3.77
CA GLU A 2 -40.20 55.24 2.83
C GLU A 2 -38.74 54.85 2.53
N LEU A 3 -38.43 54.65 1.25
CA LEU A 3 -37.07 54.55 0.74
C LEU A 3 -36.44 55.94 0.83
N LYS A 4 -35.36 56.10 1.62
CA LYS A 4 -34.59 57.35 1.63
C LYS A 4 -33.49 57.31 0.58
N ALA A 5 -33.70 58.16 -0.43
CA ALA A 5 -32.76 58.61 -1.42
C ALA A 5 -31.58 59.38 -0.78
N PHE A 6 -30.42 59.30 -1.43
CA PHE A 6 -29.37 60.30 -1.32
C PHE A 6 -29.01 60.74 -2.74
N GLU A 7 -29.63 61.83 -3.17
CA GLU A 7 -29.19 62.66 -4.28
C GLU A 7 -28.05 63.57 -3.77
N ILE A 8 -26.97 63.71 -4.55
CA ILE A 8 -26.09 64.87 -4.44
C ILE A 8 -25.99 65.52 -5.82
N SER A 9 -26.45 66.76 -5.82
CA SER A 9 -26.59 67.73 -6.90
C SER A 9 -25.26 68.08 -7.57
N ALA A 10 -25.35 68.28 -8.87
CA ALA A 10 -24.39 69.03 -9.67
C ALA A 10 -24.29 70.49 -9.17
N GLY A 11 -23.08 71.03 -9.19
CA GLY A 11 -22.77 72.45 -9.01
C GLY A 11 -21.66 72.81 -9.99
N GLN A 12 -22.01 73.65 -10.96
CA GLN A 12 -21.14 74.14 -12.04
C GLN A 12 -20.51 75.48 -11.66
N THR A 13 -19.38 75.75 -12.33
CA THR A 13 -18.81 77.04 -12.77
C THR A 13 -17.95 77.92 -11.87
N ALA A 14 -16.72 78.09 -12.40
CA ALA A 14 -15.99 79.34 -12.64
C ALA A 14 -15.16 79.94 -11.48
N ASP A 15 -13.84 79.83 -11.61
CA ASP A 15 -13.01 81.03 -11.76
C ASP A 15 -11.63 80.72 -12.38
N GLN A 16 -11.25 81.55 -13.34
CA GLN A 16 -9.92 81.70 -13.97
C GLN A 16 -9.74 83.22 -14.12
N PRO A 17 -8.55 83.81 -13.97
CA PRO A 17 -7.70 83.92 -15.18
C PRO A 17 -6.16 84.11 -14.97
N ALA A 18 -5.43 83.93 -16.10
CA ALA A 18 -4.19 84.62 -16.55
C ALA A 18 -2.86 84.36 -15.79
N ALA A 19 -1.67 84.26 -16.41
CA ALA A 19 -1.19 84.21 -17.79
C ALA A 19 0.32 83.86 -17.79
N ALA A 20 0.84 83.48 -18.98
CA ALA A 20 2.24 83.56 -19.45
C ALA A 20 3.22 82.41 -19.14
N GLY A 21 3.89 81.96 -20.21
CA GLY A 21 5.18 81.26 -20.13
C GLY A 21 5.29 80.04 -21.03
N GLU A 22 5.87 80.23 -22.21
CA GLU A 22 6.40 79.17 -23.07
C GLU A 22 7.26 78.15 -22.30
N ASN A 23 7.06 76.86 -22.56
CA ASN A 23 8.11 76.00 -23.11
C ASN A 23 7.54 74.62 -23.42
N VAL A 24 7.47 74.35 -24.72
CA VAL A 24 7.33 73.02 -25.29
C VAL A 24 8.65 72.31 -25.02
N ASP A 25 8.65 71.30 -24.15
CA ASP A 25 9.70 70.28 -24.14
C ASP A 25 9.18 68.92 -23.64
N THR A 26 8.82 68.09 -24.63
CA THR A 26 9.43 66.77 -24.83
C THR A 26 9.43 65.76 -23.66
N ASN A 27 8.28 65.52 -22.98
CA ASN A 27 8.15 64.34 -22.08
C ASN A 27 6.79 63.61 -22.08
N LEU A 28 5.90 63.88 -23.05
CA LEU A 28 4.58 63.22 -23.16
C LEU A 28 4.46 62.24 -24.34
N ARG A 29 5.59 61.65 -24.78
CA ARG A 29 5.60 60.66 -25.87
C ARG A 29 5.94 59.22 -25.45
N GLU A 30 6.13 58.95 -24.15
CA GLU A 30 6.40 57.60 -23.64
C GLU A 30 5.27 56.97 -22.79
N ALA A 31 4.13 57.66 -22.59
CA ALA A 31 2.97 57.09 -21.87
C ALA A 31 1.92 56.44 -22.79
N ALA A 32 2.24 56.23 -24.08
CA ALA A 32 1.30 55.70 -25.07
C ALA A 32 1.48 54.19 -25.37
N TYR A 33 2.40 53.49 -24.68
CA TYR A 33 2.75 52.10 -25.01
C TYR A 33 2.33 51.01 -24.02
N ASP A 34 1.54 51.30 -22.98
CA ASP A 34 1.19 50.29 -21.95
C ASP A 34 -0.31 49.96 -21.81
N ASN A 35 -1.19 50.57 -22.62
CA ASN A 35 -2.64 50.29 -22.58
C ASN A 35 -3.13 49.29 -23.64
N SER A 36 -2.27 48.81 -24.54
CA SER A 36 -2.66 47.89 -25.61
C SER A 36 -2.92 46.47 -25.10
N GLU A 37 -2.14 45.97 -24.14
CA GLU A 37 -2.33 44.63 -23.56
C GLU A 37 -3.58 44.53 -22.68
N ALA A 38 -3.90 45.59 -21.93
CA ALA A 38 -5.09 45.66 -21.09
C ALA A 38 -6.37 45.70 -21.94
N PHE A 39 -6.35 46.45 -23.07
CA PHE A 39 -7.45 46.44 -24.03
C PHE A 39 -7.56 45.11 -24.79
N ALA A 40 -6.44 44.49 -25.17
CA ALA A 40 -6.43 43.18 -25.83
C ALA A 40 -7.01 42.06 -24.95
N LYS A 41 -6.84 42.13 -23.62
CA LYS A 41 -7.44 41.19 -22.65
C LYS A 41 -8.89 41.51 -22.28
N ALA A 42 -9.34 42.77 -22.43
CA ALA A 42 -10.71 43.18 -22.11
C ALA A 42 -11.73 42.89 -23.21
N VAL A 43 -11.31 42.90 -24.48
CA VAL A 43 -12.14 42.55 -25.65
C VAL A 43 -12.71 41.12 -25.60
N PRO A 44 -11.93 40.06 -25.29
CA PRO A 44 -12.48 38.70 -25.19
C PRO A 44 -13.46 38.53 -24.03
N PHE A 45 -13.29 39.26 -22.92
CA PHE A 45 -14.20 39.21 -21.78
C PHE A 45 -15.57 39.84 -22.10
N LYS A 46 -15.60 41.02 -22.72
CA LYS A 46 -16.86 41.66 -23.15
C LYS A 46 -17.60 40.82 -24.18
N ASN A 47 -16.87 40.18 -25.10
CA ASN A 47 -17.44 39.29 -26.10
C ASN A 47 -17.98 37.99 -25.47
N ALA A 48 -17.30 37.44 -24.47
CA ALA A 48 -17.79 36.28 -23.71
C ALA A 48 -19.08 36.62 -22.94
N VAL A 49 -19.14 37.76 -22.25
CA VAL A 49 -20.34 38.21 -21.52
C VAL A 49 -21.51 38.45 -22.48
N ALA A 50 -21.26 39.09 -23.63
CA ALA A 50 -22.29 39.29 -24.66
C ALA A 50 -22.80 37.96 -25.24
N PHE A 51 -21.92 36.98 -25.47
CA PHE A 51 -22.31 35.64 -25.90
C PHE A 51 -23.14 34.90 -24.85
N TYR A 52 -22.75 34.94 -23.57
CA TYR A 52 -23.54 34.33 -22.49
C TYR A 52 -24.92 34.97 -22.33
N ALA A 53 -25.04 36.28 -22.57
CA ALA A 53 -26.31 36.98 -22.45
C ALA A 53 -27.24 36.85 -23.68
N THR A 54 -26.68 36.68 -24.88
CA THR A 54 -27.46 36.78 -26.14
C THR A 54 -27.40 35.55 -27.04
N GLY A 55 -26.51 34.60 -26.74
CA GLY A 55 -26.27 33.40 -27.56
C GLY A 55 -25.65 33.68 -28.94
N LYS A 56 -25.26 34.92 -29.23
CA LYS A 56 -24.74 35.35 -30.53
C LYS A 56 -23.27 35.72 -30.43
N LEU A 57 -22.43 35.09 -31.26
CA LEU A 57 -21.03 35.46 -31.40
C LEU A 57 -20.92 36.77 -32.21
N PRO A 58 -20.15 37.77 -31.76
CA PRO A 58 -19.92 38.98 -32.54
C PRO A 58 -19.09 38.67 -33.79
N ALA A 59 -19.49 39.20 -34.95
CA ALA A 59 -18.98 38.87 -36.29
C ALA A 59 -17.47 39.13 -36.54
N VAL A 60 -16.74 39.70 -35.57
CA VAL A 60 -15.29 39.99 -35.66
C VAL A 60 -14.44 38.85 -35.06
N ALA A 61 -15.09 37.83 -34.50
CA ALA A 61 -14.45 36.64 -33.99
C ALA A 61 -14.02 35.72 -35.15
N GLY A 62 -12.77 35.87 -35.65
CA GLY A 62 -12.15 34.90 -36.54
C GLY A 62 -12.28 33.47 -35.98
N GLU A 63 -12.39 32.47 -36.86
CA GLU A 63 -12.74 31.06 -36.55
C GLU A 63 -12.36 30.63 -35.12
N TRP A 64 -13.35 30.64 -34.21
CA TRP A 64 -13.16 30.10 -32.87
C TRP A 64 -13.00 28.59 -33.00
N GLN A 65 -11.76 28.11 -32.89
CA GLN A 65 -11.49 26.70 -32.68
C GLN A 65 -12.07 26.32 -31.32
N LEU A 66 -13.26 25.73 -31.33
CA LEU A 66 -13.86 25.17 -30.13
C LEU A 66 -12.88 24.11 -29.57
N PRO A 67 -12.48 24.19 -28.30
CA PRO A 67 -11.72 23.11 -27.69
C PRO A 67 -12.53 21.82 -27.83
N GLN A 68 -11.86 20.69 -28.13
CA GLN A 68 -12.50 19.39 -28.41
C GLN A 68 -13.42 18.89 -27.27
N GLN A 69 -13.36 19.51 -26.10
CA GLN A 69 -14.23 19.24 -24.96
C GLN A 69 -14.84 20.55 -24.46
N LEU A 70 -16.09 20.80 -24.83
CA LEU A 70 -16.90 21.89 -24.30
C LEU A 70 -17.51 21.45 -22.97
N THR A 71 -17.07 22.08 -21.87
CA THR A 71 -17.68 21.87 -20.55
C THR A 71 -18.75 22.95 -20.33
N PRO A 72 -20.00 22.59 -19.99
CA PRO A 72 -21.01 23.57 -19.60
C PRO A 72 -20.50 24.47 -18.47
N ALA A 73 -20.80 25.77 -18.51
CA ALA A 73 -20.38 26.72 -17.47
C ALA A 73 -20.81 26.28 -16.06
N LEU A 74 -21.95 25.61 -15.96
CA LEU A 74 -22.46 25.05 -14.70
C LEU A 74 -21.56 23.94 -14.12
N LEU A 75 -20.80 23.25 -14.97
CA LEU A 75 -19.84 22.21 -14.60
C LEU A 75 -18.40 22.72 -14.57
N PHE A 76 -18.15 24.01 -14.79
CA PHE A 76 -16.80 24.56 -14.79
C PHE A 76 -16.09 24.34 -13.45
N ALA A 77 -16.80 24.50 -12.33
CA ALA A 77 -16.29 24.25 -10.98
C ALA A 77 -16.00 22.76 -10.70
N VAL A 78 -16.59 21.85 -11.48
CA VAL A 78 -16.47 20.38 -11.31
C VAL A 78 -15.50 19.78 -12.34
N ARG A 79 -14.94 20.60 -13.23
CA ARG A 79 -14.02 20.17 -14.28
C ARG A 79 -12.73 19.56 -13.72
N ASP A 80 -12.28 20.05 -12.57
CA ASP A 80 -11.10 19.54 -11.87
C ASP A 80 -11.52 18.89 -10.55
N LEU A 81 -11.70 17.57 -10.57
CA LEU A 81 -12.09 16.79 -9.40
C LEU A 81 -11.03 16.83 -8.29
N SER A 82 -9.78 17.20 -8.60
CA SER A 82 -8.73 17.35 -7.57
C SER A 82 -8.99 18.53 -6.62
N GLN A 83 -9.78 19.52 -7.07
CA GLN A 83 -10.17 20.69 -6.26
C GLN A 83 -11.35 20.39 -5.32
N ILE A 84 -12.06 19.28 -5.54
CA ILE A 84 -13.18 18.85 -4.70
C ILE A 84 -12.67 17.80 -3.71
N ARG A 85 -12.92 18.03 -2.41
CA ARG A 85 -12.67 16.99 -1.39
C ARG A 85 -13.75 15.91 -1.49
N HIS A 86 -13.35 14.77 -2.04
CA HIS A 86 -14.12 13.54 -2.13
C HIS A 86 -13.30 12.40 -1.48
N ASP A 87 -13.94 11.25 -1.27
CA ASP A 87 -13.38 10.17 -0.42
C ASP A 87 -12.26 9.35 -1.10
N TYR A 88 -12.05 9.53 -2.41
CA TYR A 88 -10.91 8.95 -3.13
C TYR A 88 -9.72 9.92 -3.21
N PRO A 89 -8.48 9.42 -3.29
CA PRO A 89 -8.08 8.00 -3.30
C PRO A 89 -8.20 7.31 -1.94
N LEU A 90 -8.34 5.98 -1.97
CA LEU A 90 -8.34 5.15 -0.77
C LEU A 90 -6.91 4.72 -0.44
N CYS A 91 -6.54 4.76 0.84
CA CYS A 91 -5.29 4.22 1.36
C CYS A 91 -5.51 2.80 1.89
N LEU A 92 -4.85 1.82 1.29
CA LEU A 92 -4.77 0.45 1.81
C LEU A 92 -3.76 0.41 2.97
N LEU A 93 -4.22 0.05 4.16
CA LEU A 93 -3.44 0.15 5.40
C LEU A 93 -2.90 -1.21 5.82
N ASN A 94 -1.61 -1.52 5.74
CA ASN A 94 -1.14 -2.89 6.04
C ASN A 94 -1.36 -3.33 7.49
N ASP A 95 -1.39 -2.40 8.44
CA ASP A 95 -1.18 -2.69 9.87
C ASP A 95 -2.46 -2.72 10.73
N SER A 96 -3.64 -2.61 10.12
CA SER A 96 -4.90 -2.46 10.86
C SER A 96 -5.85 -3.64 10.65
N ALA A 97 -6.03 -4.43 11.72
CA ALA A 97 -6.97 -5.56 11.76
C ALA A 97 -8.46 -5.15 11.72
N LYS A 98 -8.78 -3.85 11.85
CA LYS A 98 -10.15 -3.34 11.91
C LYS A 98 -10.63 -2.70 10.61
N GLN A 99 -9.75 -2.06 9.85
CA GLN A 99 -10.11 -1.37 8.60
C GLN A 99 -9.05 -1.62 7.52
N VAL A 100 -9.51 -2.13 6.38
CA VAL A 100 -8.64 -2.49 5.25
C VAL A 100 -8.18 -1.26 4.48
N ALA A 101 -9.10 -0.32 4.28
CA ALA A 101 -8.86 0.92 3.60
C ALA A 101 -9.44 2.10 4.36
N LYS A 102 -8.83 3.28 4.19
CA LYS A 102 -9.39 4.56 4.63
C LYS A 102 -9.29 5.60 3.52
N PRO A 103 -10.25 6.53 3.41
CA PRO A 103 -10.10 7.73 2.60
C PRO A 103 -8.83 8.49 2.97
N LEU A 104 -8.08 8.98 1.97
CA LEU A 104 -6.93 9.85 2.21
C LEU A 104 -7.33 11.08 3.04
N ARG A 105 -8.53 11.60 2.79
CA ARG A 105 -9.14 12.69 3.55
C ARG A 105 -9.14 12.41 5.06
N ASP A 106 -9.61 11.24 5.48
CA ASP A 106 -9.73 10.89 6.90
C ASP A 106 -8.37 10.76 7.57
N ILE A 107 -7.37 10.28 6.84
CA ILE A 107 -5.99 10.20 7.33
C ILE A 107 -5.45 11.61 7.55
N PHE A 108 -5.65 12.52 6.61
CA PHE A 108 -5.17 13.91 6.75
C PHE A 108 -5.94 14.68 7.83
N ASP A 109 -7.25 14.51 7.92
CA ASP A 109 -8.07 15.14 8.95
C ASP A 109 -7.67 14.62 10.35
N ALA A 110 -7.35 13.33 10.50
CA ALA A 110 -6.82 12.76 11.74
C ALA A 110 -5.41 13.27 12.08
N LEU A 111 -4.52 13.39 11.10
CA LEU A 111 -3.17 13.94 11.30
C LEU A 111 -3.20 15.42 11.69
N LEU A 112 -4.10 16.20 11.09
CA LEU A 112 -4.33 17.60 11.47
C LEU A 112 -4.81 17.72 12.91
N ALA A 113 -5.75 16.86 13.33
CA ALA A 113 -6.24 16.85 14.72
C ALA A 113 -5.14 16.51 15.72
N ALA A 114 -4.17 15.67 15.35
CA ALA A 114 -3.07 15.25 16.23
C ALA A 114 -1.98 16.32 16.43
N GLN A 115 -1.81 17.27 15.52
CA GLN A 115 -0.71 18.26 15.56
C GLN A 115 -0.91 19.38 16.60
N ALA A 116 -2.09 19.51 17.22
CA ALA A 116 -2.39 20.47 18.30
C ALA A 116 -2.00 21.95 18.02
N VAL A 117 -1.91 22.37 16.76
CA VAL A 117 -1.62 23.77 16.38
C VAL A 117 -2.87 24.63 16.55
N GLN A 118 -2.73 25.82 17.15
CA GLN A 118 -3.82 26.76 17.40
C GLN A 118 -3.61 28.08 16.64
N GLY A 119 -4.69 28.78 16.32
CA GLY A 119 -4.67 30.11 15.68
C GLY A 119 -4.35 30.10 14.18
N ASP A 120 -3.84 31.23 13.66
CA ASP A 120 -3.62 31.47 12.23
C ASP A 120 -2.69 30.45 11.56
N ASP A 121 -1.73 29.90 12.30
CA ASP A 121 -0.80 28.90 11.77
C ASP A 121 -1.46 27.54 11.55
N ALA A 122 -2.53 27.22 12.31
CA ALA A 122 -3.33 26.02 12.07
C ALA A 122 -4.10 26.12 10.75
N GLU A 123 -4.70 27.28 10.46
CA GLU A 123 -5.40 27.52 9.20
C GLU A 123 -4.46 27.53 7.99
N ARG A 124 -3.24 28.07 8.15
CA ARG A 124 -2.20 28.00 7.12
C ARG A 124 -1.74 26.58 6.86
N LEU A 125 -1.49 25.81 7.91
CA LEU A 125 -1.09 24.40 7.80
C LEU A 125 -2.17 23.58 7.10
N LYS A 126 -3.45 23.76 7.47
CA LYS A 126 -4.59 23.13 6.75
C LYS A 126 -4.57 23.47 5.26
N ARG A 127 -4.38 24.75 4.90
CA ARG A 127 -4.34 25.17 3.50
C ARG A 127 -3.20 24.52 2.71
N GLU A 128 -2.00 24.46 3.28
CA GLU A 128 -0.86 23.80 2.63
C GLU A 128 -1.07 22.28 2.55
N LEU A 129 -1.62 21.65 3.59
CA LEU A 129 -1.92 20.21 3.54
C LEU A 129 -2.99 19.88 2.50
N PHE A 130 -4.02 20.72 2.34
CA PHE A 130 -5.04 20.53 1.29
C PHE A 130 -4.49 20.74 -0.12
N ARG A 131 -3.48 21.62 -0.30
CA ARG A 131 -2.75 21.73 -1.57
C ARG A 131 -1.97 20.45 -1.87
N VAL A 132 -1.28 19.92 -0.87
CA VAL A 132 -0.58 18.63 -0.97
C VAL A 132 -1.57 17.50 -1.29
N GLU A 133 -2.73 17.46 -0.64
CA GLU A 133 -3.80 16.48 -0.94
C GLU A 133 -4.27 16.56 -2.39
N ALA A 134 -4.48 17.78 -2.93
CA ALA A 134 -4.88 17.97 -4.31
C ALA A 134 -3.80 17.50 -5.30
N GLU A 135 -2.53 17.75 -5.01
CA GLU A 135 -1.42 17.25 -5.84
C GLU A 135 -1.27 15.73 -5.76
N ILE A 136 -1.45 15.12 -4.59
CA ILE A 136 -1.48 13.65 -4.45
C ILE A 136 -2.59 13.06 -5.31
N LYS A 137 -3.78 13.66 -5.34
CA LYS A 137 -4.89 13.22 -6.20
C LYS A 137 -4.51 13.23 -7.68
N LYS A 138 -3.78 14.24 -8.15
CA LYS A 138 -3.30 14.31 -9.53
C LYS A 138 -2.24 13.24 -9.83
N ILE A 139 -1.30 13.02 -8.90
CA ILE A 139 -0.26 11.99 -9.02
C ILE A 139 -0.89 10.59 -9.09
N VAL A 140 -1.90 10.34 -8.25
CA VAL A 140 -2.63 9.05 -8.21
C VAL A 140 -3.55 8.88 -9.42
N ALA A 141 -4.09 9.95 -9.99
CA ALA A 141 -4.85 9.85 -11.25
C ALA A 141 -3.95 9.45 -12.43
N ALA A 142 -2.66 9.81 -12.40
CA ALA A 142 -1.70 9.47 -13.44
C ALA A 142 -1.01 8.11 -13.25
N ASN A 143 -0.87 7.64 -12.01
CA ASN A 143 -0.18 6.39 -11.67
C ASN A 143 -1.15 5.33 -11.17
N LYS A 144 -0.99 4.08 -11.62
CA LYS A 144 -1.87 2.97 -11.21
C LYS A 144 -1.73 2.61 -9.73
N GLU A 145 -0.49 2.58 -9.22
CA GLU A 145 -0.18 2.25 -7.84
C GLU A 145 0.99 3.12 -7.36
N ILE A 146 0.82 3.78 -6.22
CA ILE A 146 1.89 4.57 -5.59
C ILE A 146 1.78 4.46 -4.08
N GLU A 147 2.92 4.45 -3.40
CA GLU A 147 2.95 4.49 -1.94
C GLU A 147 2.64 5.90 -1.43
N LEU A 148 1.95 5.99 -0.29
CA LEU A 148 1.54 7.26 0.30
C LEU A 148 2.74 8.14 0.66
N SER A 149 3.82 7.56 1.18
CA SER A 149 5.07 8.26 1.52
C SER A 149 5.69 8.92 0.29
N THR A 150 5.86 8.15 -0.79
CA THR A 150 6.47 8.64 -2.04
C THR A 150 5.59 9.68 -2.74
N ALA A 151 4.27 9.48 -2.74
CA ALA A 151 3.31 10.45 -3.27
C ALA A 151 3.32 11.76 -2.46
N PHE A 152 3.41 11.67 -1.14
CA PHE A 152 3.46 12.83 -0.25
C PHE A 152 4.73 13.65 -0.45
N ASP A 153 5.89 13.01 -0.50
CA ASP A 153 7.17 13.70 -0.72
C ASP A 153 7.23 14.38 -2.09
N THR A 154 6.70 13.72 -3.13
CA THR A 154 6.61 14.28 -4.48
C THR A 154 5.66 15.49 -4.51
N ALA A 155 4.48 15.37 -3.91
CA ALA A 155 3.52 16.46 -3.81
C ALA A 155 4.07 17.65 -3.01
N LEU A 156 4.79 17.40 -1.91
CA LEU A 156 5.47 18.44 -1.14
C LEU A 156 6.48 19.20 -2.00
N GLN A 157 7.28 18.51 -2.82
CA GLN A 157 8.25 19.16 -3.70
C GLN A 157 7.56 20.05 -4.76
N ILE A 158 6.42 19.62 -5.29
CA ILE A 158 5.64 20.41 -6.26
C ILE A 158 5.11 21.68 -5.59
N VAL A 159 4.43 21.53 -4.44
CA VAL A 159 3.86 22.67 -3.69
C VAL A 159 4.95 23.65 -3.23
N GLN A 160 6.14 23.17 -2.86
CA GLN A 160 7.27 24.02 -2.49
C GLN A 160 7.84 24.80 -3.67
N LYS A 161 7.88 24.21 -4.88
CA LYS A 161 8.37 24.89 -6.09
C LYS A 161 7.43 26.01 -6.55
N ASP A 162 6.12 25.82 -6.40
CA ASP A 162 5.12 26.83 -6.77
C ASP A 162 5.13 28.05 -5.82
N ASN A 163 5.64 27.89 -4.60
CA ASN A 163 5.77 28.98 -3.62
C ASN A 163 7.05 29.81 -3.85
N HIS A 164 7.04 30.67 -4.88
CA HIS A 164 8.16 31.56 -5.25
C HIS A 164 8.59 32.63 -4.22
N LYS A 165 8.04 32.68 -3.01
CA LYS A 165 8.43 33.68 -1.99
C LYS A 165 8.46 33.08 -0.58
N PRO A 166 9.64 32.87 0.04
CA PRO A 166 9.72 32.47 1.43
C PRO A 166 9.38 33.66 2.33
N LYS A 167 8.24 33.59 3.02
CA LYS A 167 8.01 34.40 4.22
C LYS A 167 8.51 33.59 5.41
N THR A 168 9.08 34.22 6.44
CA THR A 168 9.65 33.61 7.65
C THR A 168 8.76 32.53 8.32
N ASN A 169 7.44 32.59 8.12
CA ASN A 169 6.48 31.61 8.63
C ASN A 169 6.43 30.29 7.82
N SER A 170 7.08 30.21 6.66
CA SER A 170 7.14 28.99 5.83
C SER A 170 8.02 27.91 6.47
N GLU A 171 8.99 28.28 7.30
CA GLU A 171 9.88 27.33 7.97
C GLU A 171 9.17 26.54 9.07
N VAL A 172 8.27 27.21 9.82
CA VAL A 172 7.45 26.56 10.86
C VAL A 172 6.51 25.55 10.21
N ILE A 173 5.82 25.95 9.14
CA ILE A 173 4.90 25.08 8.39
C ILE A 173 5.68 23.90 7.77
N ALA A 174 6.86 24.15 7.20
CA ALA A 174 7.70 23.09 6.63
C ALA A 174 8.15 22.06 7.69
N LYS A 175 8.42 22.49 8.94
CA LYS A 175 8.71 21.58 10.05
C LYS A 175 7.51 20.71 10.39
N HIS A 176 6.31 21.27 10.45
CA HIS A 176 5.09 20.49 10.69
C HIS A 176 4.78 19.53 9.54
N LEU A 177 4.96 19.93 8.28
CA LEU A 177 4.76 19.04 7.13
C LEU A 177 5.76 17.87 7.11
N LYS A 178 7.01 18.08 7.53
CA LYS A 178 7.99 17.01 7.74
C LYS A 178 7.63 16.10 8.92
N ALA A 179 7.10 16.66 10.02
CA ALA A 179 6.60 15.85 11.12
C ALA A 179 5.41 14.98 10.66
N ILE A 180 4.52 15.54 9.84
CA ILE A 180 3.39 14.81 9.24
C ILE A 180 3.89 13.68 8.36
N SER A 181 4.89 13.89 7.49
CA SER A 181 5.41 12.82 6.63
C SER A 181 5.97 11.62 7.42
N GLN A 182 6.59 11.88 8.58
CA GLN A 182 7.11 10.84 9.47
C GLN A 182 6.02 10.07 10.22
N THR A 183 4.84 10.67 10.38
CA THR A 183 3.68 10.05 11.04
C THR A 183 2.75 9.30 10.09
N LEU A 184 3.02 9.34 8.77
CA LEU A 184 2.22 8.62 7.78
C LEU A 184 2.32 7.10 8.00
N PRO A 185 1.23 6.36 7.76
CA PRO A 185 1.26 4.90 7.86
C PRO A 185 2.27 4.32 6.87
N ALA A 186 3.22 3.53 7.39
CA ALA A 186 4.25 2.89 6.59
C ALA A 186 3.64 1.95 5.56
N ASN A 187 4.18 1.96 4.33
CA ASN A 187 3.80 1.10 3.22
C ASN A 187 2.30 1.17 2.83
N ALA A 188 1.61 2.26 3.16
CA ALA A 188 0.23 2.47 2.74
C ALA A 188 0.18 2.70 1.22
N ARG A 189 -0.60 1.90 0.50
CA ARG A 189 -0.76 2.04 -0.95
C ARG A 189 -1.97 2.90 -1.28
N LEU A 190 -1.82 3.79 -2.25
CA LEU A 190 -2.89 4.63 -2.75
C LEU A 190 -3.60 3.95 -3.92
N LEU A 191 -4.92 3.86 -3.79
CA LEU A 191 -5.81 3.22 -4.74
C LEU A 191 -6.70 4.31 -5.40
N PRO A 192 -6.53 4.54 -6.71
CA PRO A 192 -7.31 5.55 -7.43
C PRO A 192 -8.79 5.17 -7.49
N PHE A 193 -9.63 6.08 -7.98
CA PHE A 193 -10.99 5.72 -8.40
C PHE A 193 -10.93 5.14 -9.82
N SER A 194 -10.99 3.81 -9.94
CA SER A 194 -10.97 3.11 -11.22
C SER A 194 -11.84 1.85 -11.19
N ALA A 195 -12.07 1.23 -12.34
CA ALA A 195 -12.78 -0.06 -12.41
C ALA A 195 -11.99 -1.18 -11.69
N GLU A 196 -10.67 -1.17 -11.78
CA GLU A 196 -9.77 -2.17 -11.17
C GLU A 196 -9.69 -2.00 -9.63
N SER A 197 -9.96 -0.79 -9.14
CA SER A 197 -9.89 -0.42 -7.72
C SER A 197 -10.83 -1.23 -6.83
N GLN A 198 -12.01 -1.58 -7.34
CA GLN A 198 -12.99 -2.39 -6.58
C GLN A 198 -12.49 -3.82 -6.40
N GLN A 199 -11.92 -4.40 -7.46
CA GLN A 199 -11.33 -5.74 -7.44
C GLN A 199 -10.13 -5.80 -6.48
N GLN A 200 -9.22 -4.83 -6.56
CA GLN A 200 -8.07 -4.74 -5.67
C GLN A 200 -8.48 -4.61 -4.20
N LEU A 201 -9.48 -3.79 -3.90
CA LEU A 201 -10.02 -3.67 -2.54
C LEU A 201 -10.58 -5.01 -2.04
N LEU A 202 -11.35 -5.72 -2.87
CA LEU A 202 -11.89 -7.04 -2.52
C LEU A 202 -10.77 -8.06 -2.28
N GLN A 203 -9.76 -8.10 -3.16
CA GLN A 203 -8.59 -8.96 -3.02
C GLN A 203 -7.86 -8.72 -1.68
N GLU A 204 -7.60 -7.46 -1.33
CA GLU A 204 -6.94 -7.11 -0.08
C GLU A 204 -7.79 -7.43 1.15
N THR A 205 -9.12 -7.24 1.07
CA THR A 205 -10.02 -7.64 2.18
C THR A 205 -10.04 -9.16 2.37
N ALA A 206 -10.14 -9.92 1.28
CA ALA A 206 -10.17 -11.37 1.30
C ALA A 206 -8.84 -11.94 1.79
N LYS A 207 -7.71 -11.38 1.34
CA LYS A 207 -6.37 -11.72 1.81
C LYS A 207 -6.23 -11.58 3.32
N ARG A 208 -6.68 -10.45 3.89
CA ARG A 208 -6.59 -10.22 5.34
C ARG A 208 -7.55 -11.06 6.15
N PHE A 209 -8.76 -11.25 5.63
CA PHE A 209 -9.72 -12.18 6.23
C PHE A 209 -9.11 -13.57 6.32
N TRP A 210 -8.51 -14.04 5.21
CA TRP A 210 -7.84 -15.32 5.12
C TRP A 210 -6.67 -15.43 6.11
N GLN A 211 -5.73 -14.47 6.10
CA GLN A 211 -4.61 -14.43 7.05
C GLN A 211 -5.06 -14.49 8.51
N LYS A 212 -6.14 -13.76 8.86
CA LYS A 212 -6.69 -13.78 10.21
C LYS A 212 -7.26 -15.15 10.57
N GLN A 213 -7.97 -15.77 9.63
CA GLN A 213 -8.61 -17.07 9.82
C GLN A 213 -7.57 -18.19 9.90
N SER A 214 -6.53 -18.15 9.07
CA SER A 214 -5.51 -19.19 8.96
C SER A 214 -4.36 -19.06 9.95
N ARG A 215 -4.26 -17.94 10.68
CA ARG A 215 -3.12 -17.62 11.56
C ARG A 215 -2.76 -18.74 12.53
N ALA A 216 -3.76 -19.28 13.24
CA ALA A 216 -3.51 -20.30 14.25
C ALA A 216 -2.89 -21.56 13.63
N MET A 217 -3.33 -21.93 12.42
CA MET A 217 -2.81 -23.11 11.74
C MET A 217 -1.46 -22.85 11.04
N ALA A 218 -1.22 -21.61 10.59
CA ALA A 218 0.08 -21.19 10.12
C ALA A 218 1.12 -21.23 11.25
N ASP A 219 0.78 -20.69 12.43
CA ASP A 219 1.64 -20.71 13.63
C ASP A 219 1.93 -22.17 14.06
N GLU A 220 0.93 -23.05 14.01
CA GLU A 220 1.11 -24.47 14.31
C GLU A 220 2.03 -25.17 13.30
N ALA A 221 1.82 -24.94 11.99
CA ALA A 221 2.65 -25.53 10.94
C ALA A 221 4.10 -25.05 11.05
N GLU A 222 4.33 -23.78 11.33
CA GLU A 222 5.67 -23.21 11.56
C GLU A 222 6.34 -23.84 12.79
N SER A 223 5.61 -23.96 13.91
CA SER A 223 6.12 -24.63 15.10
C SER A 223 6.48 -26.09 14.83
N LEU A 224 5.63 -26.83 14.11
CA LEU A 224 5.90 -28.23 13.77
C LEU A 224 7.12 -28.35 12.86
N CYS A 225 7.24 -27.51 11.82
CA CYS A 225 8.42 -27.44 10.97
C CYS A 225 9.70 -27.24 11.79
N GLY A 226 9.70 -26.29 12.73
CA GLY A 226 10.83 -26.06 13.64
C GLY A 226 11.19 -27.30 14.46
N THR A 227 10.21 -27.92 15.12
CA THR A 227 10.45 -29.14 15.92
C THR A 227 10.99 -30.31 15.10
N LEU A 228 10.47 -30.51 13.89
CA LEU A 228 10.92 -31.58 13.00
C LEU A 228 12.33 -31.32 12.46
N GLN A 229 12.66 -30.06 12.15
CA GLN A 229 14.02 -29.67 11.77
C GLN A 229 15.01 -29.86 12.92
N ASP A 230 14.63 -29.54 14.15
CA ASP A 230 15.46 -29.78 15.34
C ASP A 230 15.72 -31.28 15.55
N ILE A 231 14.70 -32.13 15.35
CA ILE A 231 14.86 -33.60 15.41
C ILE A 231 15.86 -34.08 14.35
N LEU A 232 15.75 -33.58 13.12
CA LEU A 232 16.69 -33.92 12.04
C LEU A 232 18.11 -33.41 12.33
N ALA A 233 18.24 -32.21 12.87
CA ALA A 233 19.53 -31.62 13.24
C ALA A 233 20.21 -32.42 14.36
N ALA A 234 19.44 -32.83 15.38
CA ALA A 234 19.93 -33.66 16.48
C ALA A 234 20.44 -35.03 16.00
N ASP A 235 19.73 -35.67 15.06
CA ASP A 235 20.16 -36.94 14.45
C ASP A 235 21.45 -36.77 13.62
N GLN A 236 21.57 -35.67 12.86
CA GLN A 236 22.79 -35.36 12.11
C GLN A 236 23.99 -35.13 13.04
N HIS A 237 23.79 -34.43 14.18
CA HIS A 237 24.86 -34.21 15.16
C HIS A 237 25.25 -35.53 15.84
N ALA A 238 24.27 -36.36 16.21
CA ALA A 238 24.52 -37.70 16.75
C ALA A 238 25.30 -38.60 15.78
N GLY A 239 25.03 -38.48 14.46
CA GLY A 239 25.73 -39.20 13.39
C GLY A 239 27.12 -38.64 13.04
N ASN A 240 27.36 -37.34 13.22
CA ASN A 240 28.67 -36.72 12.96
C ASN A 240 29.64 -36.91 14.14
N ASP A 241 29.14 -36.89 15.37
CA ASP A 241 29.94 -37.17 16.58
C ASP A 241 30.35 -38.64 16.68
N THR A 242 29.71 -39.54 15.92
CA THR A 242 30.07 -40.97 15.84
C THR A 242 31.22 -41.28 14.88
N GLN A 243 31.54 -40.40 13.93
CA GLN A 243 32.39 -40.79 12.79
C GLN A 243 33.86 -40.41 12.89
N ASN A 244 34.31 -39.66 13.91
CA ASN A 244 35.64 -39.04 13.82
C ASN A 244 36.59 -39.49 14.94
N GLU A 245 37.25 -40.63 14.72
CA GLU A 245 38.55 -40.96 15.33
C GLU A 245 39.52 -39.76 15.26
N GLU A 246 39.51 -39.05 14.13
CA GLU A 246 40.28 -37.83 13.88
C GLU A 246 39.89 -36.65 14.80
N ARG A 247 38.63 -36.54 15.25
CA ARG A 247 38.19 -35.48 16.18
C ARG A 247 38.55 -35.80 17.63
N LEU A 248 38.46 -37.07 18.02
CA LEU A 248 38.98 -37.54 19.31
C LEU A 248 40.48 -37.27 19.41
N GLN A 249 41.25 -37.63 18.37
CA GLN A 249 42.67 -37.31 18.26
C GLN A 249 42.94 -35.79 18.28
N ALA A 250 42.15 -34.98 17.58
CA ALA A 250 42.30 -33.52 17.56
C ALA A 250 41.97 -32.84 18.90
N SER A 251 41.02 -33.38 19.68
CA SER A 251 40.58 -32.79 20.96
C SER A 251 41.51 -33.09 22.14
N LEU A 252 42.19 -34.25 22.12
CA LEU A 252 43.11 -34.68 23.18
C LEU A 252 44.55 -34.17 22.97
N GLY A 253 44.83 -33.63 21.77
CA GLY A 253 46.15 -33.12 21.40
C GLY A 253 47.20 -34.21 21.31
N LYS A 254 48.34 -33.91 20.66
CA LYS A 254 49.45 -34.83 20.37
C LYS A 254 50.15 -35.46 21.59
N THR A 255 49.64 -35.22 22.80
CA THR A 255 50.24 -35.61 24.08
C THR A 255 49.92 -37.04 24.53
N GLY A 256 49.13 -37.81 23.77
CA GLY A 256 48.71 -39.17 24.14
C GLY A 256 48.73 -40.22 23.03
N GLU A 257 49.37 -39.93 21.88
CA GLU A 257 49.35 -40.81 20.69
C GLU A 257 50.05 -42.17 20.88
N GLU A 258 50.96 -42.32 21.85
CA GLU A 258 51.76 -43.54 22.02
C GLU A 258 51.18 -44.56 23.03
N GLU A 259 50.22 -44.17 23.88
CA GLU A 259 49.66 -45.05 24.94
C GLU A 259 48.14 -45.29 24.85
N LEU A 260 47.41 -44.54 24.02
CA LEU A 260 45.96 -44.66 23.90
C LEU A 260 45.55 -45.13 22.50
N ASP A 261 44.97 -46.32 22.41
CA ASP A 261 44.36 -46.82 21.17
C ASP A 261 42.97 -46.18 21.01
N PHE A 262 42.94 -45.09 20.23
CA PHE A 262 41.72 -44.36 19.92
C PHE A 262 40.70 -45.19 19.14
N GLY A 263 41.15 -46.23 18.43
CA GLY A 263 40.28 -47.17 17.73
C GLY A 263 39.47 -48.02 18.71
N THR A 264 40.10 -48.57 19.75
CA THR A 264 39.39 -49.33 20.80
C THR A 264 38.56 -48.46 21.72
N LEU A 265 38.99 -47.23 22.03
CA LEU A 265 38.19 -46.28 22.81
C LEU A 265 36.94 -45.80 22.04
N SER A 266 37.07 -45.51 20.75
CA SER A 266 35.94 -45.18 19.88
C SER A 266 34.97 -46.38 19.78
N ALA A 267 35.51 -47.59 19.64
CA ALA A 267 34.71 -48.82 19.63
C ALA A 267 33.95 -49.03 20.95
N MET A 268 34.58 -48.85 22.11
CA MET A 268 33.92 -48.99 23.42
C MET A 268 32.86 -47.90 23.70
N ILE A 269 33.08 -46.67 23.23
CA ILE A 269 32.08 -45.59 23.32
C ILE A 269 30.88 -45.87 22.40
N ASN A 270 31.13 -46.51 21.25
CA ASN A 270 30.06 -46.93 20.34
C ASN A 270 29.30 -48.15 20.85
N ASP A 271 29.95 -49.08 21.56
CA ASP A 271 29.32 -50.30 22.11
C ASP A 271 28.50 -50.01 23.38
N SER A 272 28.86 -48.98 24.15
CA SER A 272 28.18 -48.61 25.41
C SER A 272 26.99 -47.67 25.23
N ARG A 273 26.85 -47.02 24.07
CA ARG A 273 25.67 -46.22 23.74
C ARG A 273 24.81 -47.00 22.76
N VAL A 274 23.75 -47.65 23.26
CA VAL A 274 22.62 -48.06 22.42
C VAL A 274 22.02 -46.79 21.83
N ARG A 275 22.54 -46.36 20.67
CA ARG A 275 22.12 -45.17 19.95
C ARG A 275 20.96 -45.56 19.05
N GLU A 276 19.75 -45.11 19.41
CA GLU A 276 18.65 -45.04 18.46
C GLU A 276 18.92 -43.87 17.50
N THR A 277 19.76 -44.08 16.48
CA THR A 277 19.71 -43.22 15.30
C THR A 277 18.32 -43.32 14.69
N LEU A 278 17.80 -42.22 14.15
CA LEU A 278 16.48 -42.25 13.52
C LEU A 278 16.47 -43.31 12.41
N PRO A 279 15.50 -44.25 12.39
CA PRO A 279 15.34 -45.16 11.27
C PRO A 279 15.24 -44.39 9.95
N GLU A 280 15.88 -44.87 8.89
CA GLU A 280 15.92 -44.17 7.59
C GLU A 280 14.50 -43.86 7.06
N ALA A 281 13.56 -44.79 7.27
CA ALA A 281 12.16 -44.60 6.93
C ALA A 281 11.54 -43.40 7.67
N ARG A 282 11.84 -43.22 8.95
CA ARG A 282 11.37 -42.08 9.75
C ARG A 282 12.01 -40.78 9.29
N ARG A 283 13.32 -40.79 9.00
CA ARG A 283 14.04 -39.62 8.49
C ARG A 283 13.44 -39.12 7.16
N LEU A 284 13.19 -40.03 6.21
CA LEU A 284 12.58 -39.69 4.92
C LEU A 284 11.16 -39.12 5.09
N ARG A 285 10.35 -39.69 5.98
CA ARG A 285 9.01 -39.16 6.27
C ARG A 285 9.05 -37.76 6.85
N ILE A 286 9.93 -37.50 7.82
CA ILE A 286 10.07 -36.18 8.43
C ILE A 286 10.53 -35.16 7.39
N GLN A 287 11.48 -35.52 6.53
CA GLN A 287 11.94 -34.65 5.44
C GLN A 287 10.81 -34.31 4.46
N GLN A 288 10.04 -35.31 4.03
CA GLN A 288 8.88 -35.10 3.15
C GLN A 288 7.80 -34.23 3.80
N ALA A 289 7.51 -34.45 5.09
CA ALA A 289 6.56 -33.63 5.84
C ALA A 289 7.03 -32.17 5.94
N VAL A 290 8.31 -31.93 6.24
CA VAL A 290 8.86 -30.56 6.30
C VAL A 290 8.81 -29.87 4.93
N GLU A 291 9.22 -30.56 3.86
CA GLU A 291 9.22 -30.02 2.50
C GLU A 291 7.81 -29.61 2.06
N THR A 292 6.83 -30.50 2.26
CA THR A 292 5.43 -30.23 1.93
C THR A 292 4.82 -29.13 2.79
N LEU A 293 5.09 -29.11 4.10
CA LEU A 293 4.59 -28.04 4.98
C LEU A 293 5.18 -26.67 4.64
N ILE A 294 6.45 -26.58 4.25
CA ILE A 294 7.08 -25.31 3.81
C ILE A 294 6.53 -24.87 2.44
N SER A 295 6.38 -25.80 1.49
CA SER A 295 5.81 -25.48 0.18
C SER A 295 4.36 -25.03 0.30
N ALA A 296 3.56 -25.70 1.13
CA ALA A 296 2.18 -25.33 1.37
C ALA A 296 2.06 -24.03 2.17
N SER A 297 2.93 -23.79 3.16
CA SER A 297 2.89 -22.55 3.95
C SER A 297 3.20 -21.33 3.10
N THR A 298 4.17 -21.43 2.19
CA THR A 298 4.46 -20.39 1.20
C THR A 298 3.32 -20.19 0.20
N SER A 299 2.57 -21.23 -0.18
CA SER A 299 1.43 -21.09 -1.08
C SER A 299 0.15 -20.57 -0.41
N PHE A 300 -0.09 -20.89 0.86
CA PHE A 300 -1.38 -20.63 1.52
C PHE A 300 -1.34 -19.52 2.56
N PHE A 301 -0.21 -19.34 3.24
CA PHE A 301 -0.10 -18.46 4.40
C PHE A 301 0.84 -17.28 4.16
N ASP A 302 1.56 -17.24 3.03
CA ASP A 302 2.45 -16.12 2.71
C ASP A 302 1.66 -14.80 2.64
N PRO A 303 2.07 -13.78 3.42
CA PRO A 303 1.45 -12.47 3.38
C PRO A 303 1.58 -11.74 2.05
N ALA A 304 2.37 -12.23 1.09
CA ALA A 304 2.42 -11.71 -0.28
C ALA A 304 1.34 -12.33 -1.18
N VAL A 305 0.88 -13.56 -0.90
CA VAL A 305 -0.04 -14.29 -1.76
C VAL A 305 -1.43 -13.65 -1.74
N THR A 306 -1.99 -13.45 -2.93
CA THR A 306 -3.35 -12.95 -3.11
C THR A 306 -4.27 -14.12 -3.45
N PRO A 307 -5.52 -14.12 -2.94
CA PRO A 307 -6.47 -15.15 -3.30
C PRO A 307 -6.67 -15.17 -4.82
N ALA A 308 -6.74 -16.37 -5.39
CA ALA A 308 -6.89 -16.55 -6.83
C ALA A 308 -8.19 -15.89 -7.31
N VAL A 309 -8.12 -15.10 -8.38
CA VAL A 309 -9.28 -14.52 -9.04
C VAL A 309 -9.65 -15.36 -10.25
N ALA A 310 -10.94 -15.62 -10.43
CA ALA A 310 -11.51 -16.29 -11.58
C ALA A 310 -12.62 -15.44 -12.20
N TYR A 311 -12.71 -15.44 -13.52
CA TYR A 311 -13.69 -14.64 -14.28
C TYR A 311 -14.86 -15.48 -14.80
N SER A 312 -14.83 -16.79 -14.56
CA SER A 312 -15.90 -17.72 -14.90
C SER A 312 -16.13 -18.70 -13.75
N CYS A 313 -17.34 -19.26 -13.70
CA CYS A 313 -17.69 -20.29 -12.71
C CYS A 313 -16.82 -21.55 -12.91
N ASP A 314 -16.56 -21.95 -14.15
CA ASP A 314 -15.76 -23.13 -14.45
C ASP A 314 -14.30 -22.97 -14.00
N GLU A 315 -13.70 -21.81 -14.27
CA GLU A 315 -12.34 -21.49 -13.83
C GLU A 315 -12.25 -21.41 -12.30
N ALA A 316 -13.27 -20.85 -11.64
CA ALA A 316 -13.30 -20.78 -10.19
C ALA A 316 -13.43 -22.16 -9.55
N LEU A 317 -14.27 -23.03 -10.11
CA LEU A 317 -14.40 -24.41 -9.65
C LEU A 317 -13.10 -25.18 -9.85
N ALA A 318 -12.43 -25.02 -11.00
CA ALA A 318 -11.14 -25.65 -11.25
C ALA A 318 -10.08 -25.19 -10.23
N LYS A 319 -10.00 -23.88 -9.96
CA LYS A 319 -9.07 -23.30 -8.96
C LYS A 319 -9.43 -23.72 -7.53
N ALA A 320 -10.71 -23.76 -7.19
CA ALA A 320 -11.18 -24.19 -5.87
C ALA A 320 -10.86 -25.66 -5.62
N ASN A 321 -11.07 -26.53 -6.62
CA ASN A 321 -10.72 -27.95 -6.53
C ASN A 321 -9.22 -28.14 -6.41
N ALA A 322 -8.40 -27.43 -7.20
CA ALA A 322 -6.95 -27.50 -7.08
C ALA A 322 -6.45 -27.04 -5.70
N ASN A 323 -7.01 -25.95 -5.16
CA ASN A 323 -6.71 -25.49 -3.81
C ASN A 323 -7.13 -26.52 -2.76
N PHE A 324 -8.28 -27.17 -2.95
CA PHE A 324 -8.79 -28.19 -2.06
C PHE A 324 -7.92 -29.45 -2.04
N ASP A 325 -7.47 -29.93 -3.20
CA ASP A 325 -6.58 -31.09 -3.29
C ASP A 325 -5.25 -30.82 -2.59
N ASN A 326 -4.64 -29.66 -2.87
CA ASN A 326 -3.42 -29.22 -2.18
C ASN A 326 -3.63 -29.05 -0.67
N TRP A 327 -4.84 -28.65 -0.26
CA TRP A 327 -5.21 -28.52 1.15
C TRP A 327 -5.33 -29.88 1.87
N VAL A 328 -5.95 -30.87 1.21
CA VAL A 328 -6.05 -32.24 1.72
C VAL A 328 -4.65 -32.82 1.94
N ASP A 329 -3.75 -32.64 0.98
CA ASP A 329 -2.36 -33.08 1.09
C ASP A 329 -1.63 -32.35 2.23
N PHE A 330 -1.86 -31.05 2.39
CA PHE A 330 -1.31 -30.29 3.51
C PHE A 330 -1.81 -30.83 4.87
N CYS A 331 -3.12 -31.03 5.06
CA CYS A 331 -3.67 -31.56 6.31
C CYS A 331 -3.16 -32.97 6.61
N LYS A 332 -3.05 -33.83 5.58
CA LYS A 332 -2.42 -35.15 5.71
C LYS A 332 -1.01 -35.05 6.28
N GLN A 333 -0.18 -34.18 5.70
CA GLN A 333 1.20 -33.99 6.15
C GLN A 333 1.29 -33.34 7.53
N LEU A 334 0.36 -32.44 7.84
CA LEU A 334 0.23 -31.84 9.18
C LEU A 334 -0.07 -32.92 10.24
N HIS A 335 -0.96 -33.86 9.97
CA HIS A 335 -1.23 -34.98 10.89
C HIS A 335 -0.04 -35.93 11.04
N ILE A 336 0.67 -36.23 9.95
CA ILE A 336 1.91 -37.03 10.01
C ILE A 336 2.95 -36.29 10.86
N ALA A 337 3.14 -34.99 10.64
CA ALA A 337 4.06 -34.14 11.39
C ALA A 337 3.73 -34.12 12.89
N ARG A 338 2.45 -33.97 13.26
CA ARG A 338 2.00 -34.04 14.67
C ARG A 338 2.38 -35.38 15.32
N LEU A 339 2.16 -36.49 14.62
CA LEU A 339 2.49 -37.83 15.14
C LEU A 339 4.00 -38.07 15.26
N GLU A 340 4.78 -37.60 14.29
CA GLU A 340 6.24 -37.72 14.29
C GLU A 340 6.89 -36.85 15.38
N ALA A 341 6.41 -35.62 15.56
CA ALA A 341 6.86 -34.71 16.62
C ALA A 341 6.53 -35.27 18.02
N ALA A 342 5.38 -35.93 18.18
CA ALA A 342 5.00 -36.60 19.42
C ALA A 342 5.65 -37.99 19.62
N ASN A 343 6.43 -38.48 18.64
CA ASN A 343 6.98 -39.83 18.61
C ASN A 343 5.92 -40.94 18.75
N GLN A 344 4.72 -40.71 18.21
CA GLN A 344 3.55 -41.60 18.27
C GLN A 344 3.23 -42.27 16.93
N PHE A 345 4.10 -42.10 15.92
CA PHE A 345 3.89 -42.70 14.62
C PHE A 345 4.07 -44.22 14.69
N ASN A 346 3.04 -44.98 14.31
CA ASN A 346 3.06 -46.44 14.24
C ASN A 346 3.22 -46.91 12.79
N ASP A 347 4.37 -47.50 12.49
CA ASP A 347 4.75 -47.98 11.15
C ASP A 347 3.83 -49.08 10.60
N GLU A 348 3.09 -49.81 11.43
CA GLU A 348 2.18 -50.87 10.97
C GLU A 348 0.79 -50.34 10.59
N LYS A 349 0.32 -49.27 11.24
CA LYS A 349 -1.08 -48.80 11.13
C LYS A 349 -1.22 -47.51 10.33
N HIS A 350 -0.33 -46.56 10.55
CA HIS A 350 -0.46 -45.22 10.02
C HIS A 350 -0.20 -45.12 8.50
N PRO A 351 0.73 -45.88 7.89
CA PRO A 351 0.91 -45.82 6.43
C PRO A 351 -0.35 -46.20 5.65
N ALA A 352 -1.06 -47.25 6.06
CA ALA A 352 -2.31 -47.66 5.41
C ALA A 352 -3.43 -46.62 5.59
N LEU A 353 -3.52 -46.02 6.78
CA LEU A 353 -4.49 -44.96 7.07
C LEU A 353 -4.22 -43.71 6.22
N PHE A 354 -2.96 -43.25 6.17
CA PHE A 354 -2.58 -42.07 5.39
C PHE A 354 -2.59 -42.30 3.87
N ALA A 355 -2.45 -43.55 3.41
CA ALA A 355 -2.64 -43.89 2.01
C ALA A 355 -4.11 -43.71 1.55
N ALA A 356 -5.07 -43.94 2.44
CA ALA A 356 -6.50 -43.73 2.17
C ALA A 356 -7.00 -42.32 2.57
N PHE A 357 -6.12 -41.45 3.08
CA PHE A 357 -6.49 -40.12 3.54
C PHE A 357 -6.98 -39.26 2.37
N GLY A 358 -8.10 -38.58 2.57
CA GLY A 358 -8.76 -37.76 1.57
C GLY A 358 -9.78 -36.83 2.23
N ALA A 359 -10.62 -36.19 1.41
CA ALA A 359 -11.61 -35.20 1.84
C ALA A 359 -12.48 -35.62 3.05
N ALA A 360 -12.84 -36.92 3.13
CA ALA A 360 -13.69 -37.45 4.20
C ALA A 360 -13.02 -37.49 5.58
N PHE A 361 -11.70 -37.33 5.65
CA PHE A 361 -10.93 -37.33 6.90
C PHE A 361 -10.71 -35.94 7.48
N LEU A 362 -11.08 -34.88 6.74
CA LEU A 362 -10.96 -33.51 7.22
C LEU A 362 -12.02 -33.21 8.29
N SER A 363 -11.58 -32.57 9.36
CA SER A 363 -12.49 -32.01 10.36
C SER A 363 -13.28 -30.82 9.79
N GLN A 364 -14.40 -30.47 10.43
CA GLN A 364 -15.16 -29.28 10.03
C GLN A 364 -14.32 -28.00 10.11
N SER A 365 -13.46 -27.87 11.12
CA SER A 365 -12.52 -26.76 11.25
C SER A 365 -11.51 -26.69 10.10
N GLU A 366 -11.01 -27.83 9.61
CA GLU A 366 -10.08 -27.87 8.48
C GLU A 366 -10.79 -27.57 7.15
N MET A 367 -12.06 -27.98 6.99
CA MET A 367 -12.86 -27.63 5.82
C MET A 367 -13.21 -26.13 5.77
N GLU A 368 -13.47 -25.50 6.91
CA GLU A 368 -13.70 -24.05 7.01
C GLU A 368 -12.45 -23.22 6.68
N LEU A 369 -11.27 -23.87 6.70
CA LEU A 369 -9.97 -23.29 6.40
C LEU A 369 -9.51 -23.60 4.96
N VAL A 370 -10.40 -23.91 4.03
CA VAL A 370 -9.99 -24.02 2.62
C VAL A 370 -9.72 -22.61 2.05
N PRO A 371 -8.59 -22.38 1.37
CA PRO A 371 -8.25 -21.07 0.81
C PRO A 371 -9.32 -20.55 -0.17
N PRO A 372 -9.83 -19.32 0.02
CA PRO A 372 -10.92 -18.80 -0.79
C PRO A 372 -10.48 -18.44 -2.21
N VAL A 373 -11.37 -18.67 -3.18
CA VAL A 373 -11.25 -18.21 -4.58
C VAL A 373 -12.23 -17.07 -4.80
N LEU A 374 -11.76 -15.96 -5.34
CA LEU A 374 -12.59 -14.80 -5.64
C LEU A 374 -13.19 -14.93 -7.04
N LEU A 375 -14.52 -14.90 -7.10
CA LEU A 375 -15.29 -14.92 -8.34
C LEU A 375 -15.61 -13.50 -8.79
N HIS A 376 -15.04 -13.09 -9.91
CA HIS A 376 -15.37 -11.83 -10.56
C HIS A 376 -16.46 -12.07 -11.61
N LEU A 377 -17.71 -11.78 -11.23
CA LEU A 377 -18.85 -11.79 -12.15
C LEU A 377 -18.85 -10.48 -12.94
N SER A 378 -18.00 -10.36 -13.97
CA SER A 378 -18.18 -9.28 -14.95
C SER A 378 -19.37 -9.64 -15.84
N ALA A 379 -20.44 -8.83 -15.77
CA ALA A 379 -21.55 -8.87 -16.72
C ALA A 379 -21.14 -8.25 -18.06
#